data_AF-A0A6B3N2Z8-F1
#
_entry.id   AF-A0A6B3N2Z8-F1
#
_cell.length_a   1.000
_cell.length_b   1.000
_cell.length_c   1.000
_cell.angle_alpha   90.00
_cell.angle_beta   90.00
_cell.angle_gamma   90.00
#
_symmetry.space_group_name_H-M   'P 1'
#
loop_
_entity.id
_entity.type
_entity.pdbx_description
1 polymer ?
#
loop_
_entity_poly.entity_id
_entity_poly.type
_entity_poly.pdbx_seq_one_letter_code
_entity_poly.pdbx_strand_id
1 'polypeptide(L)' 'VDFGTAWNSSGNDNPDPNTLASVGLGLQWQQGNNSTARLDWGIPLISVDSRDRTWQENGLHFSVQWNPF' A
#
# COMPACT_ATOMS: atom_id res chain seq x y z
N VAL A 1 -4.89 2.08 -9.16
CA VAL A 1 -5.34 3.40 -8.68
C VAL A 1 -6.35 3.10 -7.63
N ASP A 2 -6.10 3.56 -6.41
CA ASP A 2 -6.88 3.20 -5.25
C ASP A 2 -7.41 4.47 -4.59
N PHE A 3 -8.66 4.42 -4.16
CA PHE A 3 -9.36 5.51 -3.51
C PHE A 3 -10.20 4.94 -2.38
N GLY A 4 -10.15 5.58 -1.21
CA GLY A 4 -10.91 5.14 -0.04
C GLY A 4 -11.28 6.31 0.85
N THR A 5 -12.43 6.19 1.52
CA THR A 5 -12.85 7.12 2.56
C THR A 5 -13.20 6.34 3.83
N ALA A 6 -12.83 6.89 4.98
CA ALA A 6 -13.06 6.29 6.29
C ALA A 6 -13.93 7.21 7.15
N TRP A 7 -14.79 6.60 7.97
CA TRP A 7 -15.62 7.33 8.94
C TRP A 7 -15.74 6.57 10.25
N ASN A 8 -15.93 7.31 11.35
CA ASN A 8 -16.19 6.74 12.67
C ASN A 8 -17.69 6.81 12.99
N SER A 9 -18.19 5.84 13.77
CA SER A 9 -19.57 5.83 14.27
C SER A 9 -19.68 6.54 15.63
N SER A 10 -20.93 6.69 16.12
CA SER A 10 -21.27 7.11 17.49
C SER A 10 -20.77 8.50 17.91
N GLY A 11 -20.66 9.43 16.96
CA GLY A 11 -20.33 10.83 17.24
C GLY A 11 -18.85 11.10 17.52
N ASN A 12 -17.97 10.13 17.25
CA ASN A 12 -16.53 10.37 17.25
C ASN A 12 -16.11 11.10 15.96
N ASP A 13 -15.12 11.97 16.06
CA ASP A 13 -14.59 12.70 14.92
C ASP A 13 -14.07 11.75 13.83
N ASN A 14 -14.31 12.11 12.57
CA ASN A 14 -13.75 11.39 11.44
C ASN A 14 -12.21 11.52 11.43
N PRO A 15 -11.49 10.53 10.87
CA PRO A 15 -10.06 10.68 10.61
C PRO A 15 -9.80 11.93 9.76
N ASP A 16 -8.73 12.66 10.02
CA ASP A 16 -8.28 13.77 9.17
C ASP A 16 -6.85 13.49 8.67
N PRO A 17 -6.66 13.26 7.35
CA PRO A 17 -7.67 13.27 6.29
C PRO A 17 -8.57 12.02 6.31
N ASN A 18 -9.86 12.19 5.99
CA ASN A 18 -10.84 11.10 5.94
C ASN A 18 -10.86 10.37 4.58
N THR A 19 -10.06 10.85 3.63
CA THR A 19 -10.02 10.37 2.25
C THR A 19 -8.58 10.14 1.85
N LEU A 20 -8.32 8.98 1.27
CA LEU A 20 -7.02 8.57 0.77
C LEU A 20 -7.14 8.25 -0.72
N ALA A 21 -6.16 8.68 -1.49
CA ALA A 21 -6.04 8.35 -2.90
C ALA A 21 -4.58 8.06 -3.23
N SER A 22 -4.33 7.04 -4.03
CA SER A 22 -2.99 6.67 -4.46
C SER A 22 -2.99 6.11 -5.89
N VAL A 23 -1.84 6.27 -6.54
CA VAL A 23 -1.52 5.58 -7.79
C VAL A 23 -0.35 4.65 -7.51
N GLY A 24 -0.22 3.56 -8.25
CA GLY A 24 0.86 2.62 -8.00
C GLY A 24 1.23 1.84 -9.24
N LEU A 25 2.46 1.35 -9.23
CA LEU A 25 3.05 0.49 -10.23
C LEU A 25 3.53 -0.78 -9.54
N GLY A 26 3.25 -1.93 -10.14
CA GLY A 26 3.65 -3.23 -9.62
C GLY A 26 4.38 -4.04 -10.68
N LEU A 27 5.48 -4.67 -10.29
CA LEU A 27 6.18 -5.68 -11.06
C LEU A 27 6.01 -7.02 -10.36
N GLN A 28 5.49 -8.01 -11.08
CA GLN A 28 5.42 -9.39 -10.61
C GLN A 28 6.26 -10.27 -11.51
N TRP A 29 7.22 -10.98 -10.91
CA TRP A 29 8.00 -12.01 -11.56
C TRP A 29 7.61 -13.38 -11.02
N GLN A 30 7.25 -14.29 -11.91
CA GLN A 30 6.95 -15.69 -11.58
C GLN A 30 7.96 -16.60 -12.29
N GLN A 31 8.54 -17.54 -11.57
CA GLN A 31 9.38 -18.60 -12.12
C GLN A 31 8.76 -19.95 -11.77
N GLY A 32 8.10 -20.54 -12.77
CA GLY A 32 7.34 -21.79 -12.61
C GLY A 32 6.20 -21.63 -11.59
N ASN A 33 5.89 -22.72 -10.88
CA ASN A 33 4.84 -22.74 -9.85
C ASN A 33 5.39 -22.53 -8.43
N ASN A 34 6.70 -22.30 -8.31
CA ASN A 34 7.44 -22.45 -7.08
C ASN A 34 8.07 -21.15 -6.60
N SER A 35 8.16 -20.13 -7.44
CA SER A 35 8.80 -18.86 -7.07
C SER A 35 7.99 -17.69 -7.60
N THR A 36 7.58 -16.79 -6.72
CA THR A 36 6.98 -15.50 -7.09
C THR A 36 7.69 -14.39 -6.34
N ALA A 37 8.21 -13.41 -7.05
CA ALA A 37 8.67 -12.16 -6.50
C ALA A 37 7.74 -11.05 -6.97
N ARG A 38 7.41 -10.11 -6.09
CA ARG A 38 6.60 -8.94 -6.40
C ARG A 38 7.22 -7.72 -5.75
N LEU A 39 7.25 -6.64 -6.52
CA LEU A 39 7.66 -5.32 -6.08
C LEU A 39 6.55 -4.34 -6.47
N ASP A 40 6.02 -3.62 -5.49
CA ASP A 40 5.01 -2.60 -5.66
C ASP A 40 5.56 -1.26 -5.19
N TRP A 41 5.25 -0.21 -5.95
CA TRP A 41 5.52 1.16 -5.58
C TRP A 41 4.26 2.00 -5.73
N GLY A 42 3.70 2.42 -4.59
CA GLY A 42 2.60 3.36 -4.48
C GLY A 42 3.08 4.80 -4.28
N ILE A 43 2.37 5.75 -4.86
CA ILE A 43 2.55 7.18 -4.66
C ILE A 43 1.24 7.73 -4.11
N PRO A 44 1.22 8.24 -2.86
CA PRO A 44 0.02 8.87 -2.31
C PRO A 44 -0.26 10.18 -3.05
N LEU A 45 -1.48 10.34 -3.54
CA LEU A 45 -1.97 11.58 -4.16
C LEU A 45 -2.49 12.57 -3.11
N ILE A 46 -2.93 12.06 -1.96
CA ILE A 46 -3.36 12.84 -0.81
C ILE A 46 -2.32 12.63 0.29
N SER A 47 -1.70 13.72 0.75
CA SER A 47 -0.72 13.68 1.83
C SER A 47 -1.42 13.48 3.17
N VAL A 48 -0.99 12.45 3.90
CA VAL A 48 -1.33 12.24 5.31
C VAL A 48 -0.08 12.58 6.09
N ASP A 49 -0.20 13.36 7.15
CA ASP A 49 0.89 13.59 8.09
C ASP A 49 1.16 12.29 8.88
N SER A 50 1.95 11.38 8.31
CA SER A 50 2.58 10.31 9.06
C SER A 50 3.86 10.84 9.69
N ARG A 51 4.08 10.51 10.98
CA ARG A 51 5.24 10.98 11.75
C ARG A 51 6.52 10.23 11.41
N ASP A 52 6.39 9.11 10.71
CA ASP A 52 7.47 8.19 10.39
C ASP A 52 7.92 8.37 8.94
N ARG A 53 9.16 8.00 8.62
CA ARG A 53 9.80 8.21 7.30
C ARG A 53 10.34 6.90 6.76
N THR A 54 9.54 5.84 6.84
CA THR A 54 9.95 4.53 6.32
C THR A 54 9.76 4.44 4.80
N TRP A 55 10.45 3.51 4.15
CA TRP A 55 10.25 3.27 2.72
C TRP A 55 8.86 2.70 2.41
N GLN A 56 8.26 1.98 3.36
CA GLN A 56 6.90 1.47 3.28
C GLN A 56 5.87 2.60 3.28
N GLU A 57 6.06 3.63 4.10
CA GLU A 57 5.22 4.84 4.07
C GLU A 57 5.38 5.65 2.78
N ASN A 58 6.54 5.54 2.12
CA ASN A 58 6.73 6.04 0.76
C ASN A 58 6.19 5.10 -0.33
N GLY A 59 5.38 4.10 0.08
CA GLY A 59 4.64 3.20 -0.79
C GLY A 59 5.46 2.07 -1.41
N LEU A 60 6.70 1.82 -0.96
CA LEU A 60 7.48 0.69 -1.47
C LEU A 60 7.18 -0.59 -0.68
N HIS A 61 6.68 -1.60 -1.38
CA HIS A 61 6.40 -2.93 -0.84
C HIS A 61 7.07 -4.00 -1.69
N PHE A 62 7.61 -5.04 -1.07
CA PHE A 62 8.11 -6.20 -1.79
C PHE A 62 7.66 -7.48 -1.10
N SER A 63 7.48 -8.53 -1.88
CA SER A 63 7.19 -9.88 -1.37
C SER A 63 7.92 -10.91 -2.21
N VAL A 64 8.51 -11.90 -1.55
CA VAL A 64 9.12 -13.05 -2.21
C VAL A 64 8.51 -14.29 -1.59
N GLN A 65 7.91 -15.13 -2.43
CA GLN A 65 7.37 -16.42 -2.08
C GLN A 65 8.16 -17.49 -2.81
N TRP A 66 8.65 -18.46 -2.05
CA TRP A 66 9.33 -19.63 -2.60
C TRP A 66 8.72 -20.89 -1.98
N ASN A 67 8.25 -21.80 -2.83
CA ASN A 67 7.69 -23.08 -2.46
C ASN A 67 8.50 -24.23 -3.08
N PRO A 68 9.50 -24.79 -2.37
CA PRO A 68 10.37 -25.82 -2.90
C PRO A 68 9.71 -27.19 -3.14
N PHE A 69 8.51 -27.45 -2.59
CA PHE A 69 7.78 -28.72 -2.73
C PHE A 69 6.26 -28.52 -2.58
#